data_AF-A0A951PMI7-F1
#
_entry.id   AF-A0A951PMI7-F1
#
_cell.length_a   1.000
_cell.length_b   1.000
_cell.length_c   1.000
_cell.angle_alpha   90.00
_cell.angle_beta   90.00
_cell.angle_gamma   90.00
#
_symmetry.space_group_name_H-M   'P 1'
#
loop_
_entity.id
_entity.type
_entity.pdbx_description
1 polymer ?
#
loop_
_entity_poly.entity_id
_entity_poly.type
_entity_poly.pdbx_seq_one_letter_code
_entity_poly.pdbx_strand_id
1 'polypeptide(L)'
;MSETIETSDLMAEKFTLTYYYVSPQDSKRIEDFKNCSGDSEKTLVTQYVRGWLSRNRDYYLELARIDANARAIPFREWGETVVEEGIEALPEYKQEIKDIPLNPLRDVALSPDAIRKGINYIALGRQNLALLRVGILYDRDNAIGFVSRIVREHLARNWDKLYAHQVEAEDFENWK
;
A
#
# COMPACT_ATOMS: atom_id res chain seq x y z
N MET A 1 37.64 -19.24 3.74
CA MET A 1 36.98 -18.67 2.54
C MET A 1 35.65 -18.14 2.99
N SER A 2 35.55 -16.83 3.17
CA SER A 2 34.31 -16.16 3.54
C SER A 2 33.50 -16.00 2.26
N GLU A 3 32.45 -16.79 2.10
CA GLU A 3 31.44 -16.53 1.08
C GLU A 3 30.73 -15.23 1.44
N THR A 4 31.11 -14.15 0.77
CA THR A 4 30.34 -12.91 0.75
C THR A 4 28.98 -13.26 0.16
N ILE A 5 27.96 -13.31 1.01
CA ILE A 5 26.57 -13.37 0.55
C ILE A 5 26.34 -12.07 -0.19
N GLU A 6 26.40 -12.11 -1.53
CA GLU A 6 25.86 -11.05 -2.38
C GLU A 6 24.36 -11.01 -2.09
N THR A 7 23.95 -10.10 -1.21
CA THR A 7 22.58 -9.65 -1.14
C THR A 7 22.25 -9.09 -2.51
N SER A 8 21.51 -9.83 -3.33
CA SER A 8 21.03 -9.34 -4.61
C SER A 8 20.34 -8.00 -4.36
N ASP A 9 20.78 -6.95 -5.05
CA ASP A 9 20.19 -5.61 -5.12
C ASP A 9 18.75 -5.66 -5.69
N LEU A 10 17.84 -6.36 -5.02
CA LEU A 10 16.40 -6.22 -5.24
C LEU A 10 15.98 -4.91 -4.58
N MET A 11 16.36 -3.82 -5.24
CA MET A 11 16.15 -2.45 -4.80
C MET A 11 14.65 -2.17 -4.66
N ALA A 12 14.24 -1.65 -3.51
CA ALA A 12 12.90 -1.15 -3.34
C ALA A 12 12.69 0.08 -4.23
N GLU A 13 11.64 0.06 -5.04
CA GLU A 13 11.28 1.13 -5.95
C GLU A 13 10.55 2.24 -5.18
N LYS A 14 10.83 3.49 -5.53
CA LYS A 14 10.14 4.65 -4.94
C LYS A 14 8.83 4.88 -5.68
N PHE A 15 7.73 4.86 -4.92
CA PHE A 15 6.43 5.33 -5.39
C PHE A 15 6.17 6.72 -4.82
N THR A 16 6.11 7.73 -5.70
CA THR A 16 5.86 9.12 -5.29
C THR A 16 4.46 9.25 -4.70
N LEU A 17 4.41 9.70 -3.45
CA LEU A 17 3.19 9.94 -2.70
C LEU A 17 3.43 11.17 -1.84
N THR A 18 3.07 12.34 -2.34
CA THR A 18 3.43 13.61 -1.69
C THR A 18 2.79 13.74 -0.31
N TYR A 19 1.55 13.26 -0.17
CA TYR A 19 0.80 13.24 1.08
C TYR A 19 -0.25 12.13 1.07
N TYR A 20 -0.87 11.92 2.23
CA TYR A 20 -2.08 11.12 2.41
C TYR A 20 -3.04 11.83 3.37
N TYR A 21 -4.29 11.38 3.39
CA TYR A 21 -5.34 11.84 4.30
C TYR A 21 -5.52 10.85 5.45
N VAL A 22 -5.73 11.37 6.65
CA VAL A 22 -5.93 10.56 7.85
C VAL A 22 -6.86 11.28 8.82
N SER A 23 -7.69 10.55 9.56
CA SER A 23 -8.52 11.16 10.60
C SER A 23 -7.64 11.72 11.73
N PRO A 24 -8.09 12.73 12.49
CA PRO A 24 -7.33 13.22 13.64
C PRO A 24 -7.02 12.10 14.67
N GLN A 25 -7.97 11.19 14.89
CA GLN A 25 -7.79 10.03 15.77
C GLN A 25 -6.69 9.11 15.24
N ASP A 26 -6.73 8.74 13.96
CA ASP A 26 -5.74 7.85 13.37
C ASP A 26 -4.36 8.52 13.26
N SER A 27 -4.31 9.85 13.07
CA SER A 27 -3.06 10.60 13.13
C SER A 27 -2.44 10.51 14.53
N LYS A 28 -3.25 10.61 15.59
CA LYS A 28 -2.78 10.44 16.97
C LYS A 28 -2.27 9.02 17.19
N ARG A 29 -3.01 8.01 16.73
CA ARG A 29 -2.60 6.60 16.80
C ARG A 29 -1.25 6.34 16.13
N ILE A 30 -1.06 6.88 14.93
CA ILE A 30 0.23 6.80 14.22
C ILE A 30 1.34 7.45 15.04
N GLU A 31 1.11 8.66 15.58
CA GLU A 31 2.11 9.37 16.38
C GLU A 31 2.47 8.61 17.67
N ASP A 32 1.47 8.10 18.39
CA ASP A 32 1.67 7.33 19.62
C ASP A 32 2.50 6.06 19.33
N PHE A 33 2.15 5.30 18.27
CA PHE A 33 2.89 4.10 17.90
C PHE A 33 4.29 4.40 17.32
N LYS A 34 4.45 5.51 16.60
CA LYS A 34 5.75 5.99 16.11
C LYS A 34 6.71 6.24 17.27
N ASN A 35 6.21 6.84 18.36
CA ASN A 35 7.02 7.15 19.54
C ASN A 35 7.45 5.89 20.32
N CYS A 36 6.59 4.87 20.38
CA CYS A 36 6.91 3.57 20.98
C CYS A 36 7.85 2.72 20.11
N SER A 37 7.57 2.60 18.81
CA SER A 37 8.33 1.71 17.91
C SER A 37 9.67 2.26 17.43
N GLY A 38 9.85 3.59 17.45
CA GLY A 38 11.01 4.26 16.87
C GLY A 38 11.02 4.31 15.33
N ASP A 39 10.01 3.73 14.66
CA ASP A 39 9.87 3.78 13.21
C ASP A 39 9.47 5.19 12.74
N SER A 40 9.88 5.57 11.53
CA SER A 40 9.36 6.82 10.93
C SER A 40 7.91 6.63 10.44
N GLU A 41 7.13 7.70 10.40
CA GLU A 41 5.76 7.67 9.82
C GLU A 41 5.77 7.12 8.38
N LYS A 42 6.81 7.46 7.59
CA LYS A 42 7.01 6.91 6.25
C LYS A 42 7.20 5.39 6.25
N THR A 43 7.97 4.88 7.20
CA THR A 43 8.20 3.45 7.38
C THR A 43 6.88 2.75 7.71
N LEU A 44 6.11 3.29 8.65
CA LEU A 44 4.80 2.74 9.05
C LEU A 44 3.81 2.71 7.88
N VAL A 45 3.62 3.83 7.17
CA VAL A 45 2.73 3.87 6.01
C VAL A 45 3.20 2.91 4.91
N THR A 46 4.51 2.78 4.68
CA THR A 46 5.07 1.80 3.75
C THR A 46 4.72 0.37 4.18
N GLN A 47 4.85 0.04 5.47
CA GLN A 47 4.48 -1.27 6.02
C GLN A 47 2.97 -1.54 5.90
N TYR A 48 2.12 -0.54 6.13
CA TYR A 48 0.66 -0.67 6.01
C TYR A 48 0.26 -1.01 4.57
N VAL A 49 0.82 -0.28 3.59
CA VAL A 49 0.62 -0.56 2.17
C VAL A 49 1.11 -1.96 1.78
N ARG A 50 2.31 -2.36 2.24
CA ARG A 50 2.82 -3.72 2.00
C ARG A 50 1.92 -4.79 2.62
N GLY A 51 1.47 -4.59 3.86
CA GLY A 51 0.60 -5.50 4.57
C GLY A 51 -0.76 -5.67 3.87
N TRP A 52 -1.31 -4.57 3.36
CA TRP A 52 -2.55 -4.58 2.57
C TRP A 52 -2.39 -5.36 1.27
N LEU A 53 -1.36 -5.05 0.48
CA LEU A 53 -1.09 -5.71 -0.80
C LEU A 53 -0.79 -7.19 -0.61
N SER A 54 -0.10 -7.59 0.46
CA SER A 54 0.15 -8.99 0.79
C SER A 54 -1.13 -9.73 1.16
N ARG A 55 -2.03 -9.12 1.94
CA ARG A 55 -3.30 -9.74 2.33
C ARG A 55 -4.25 -9.93 1.14
N ASN A 56 -4.28 -8.95 0.23
CA ASN A 56 -5.16 -8.95 -0.93
C ASN A 56 -4.41 -9.31 -2.22
N ARG A 57 -3.31 -10.07 -2.10
CA ARG A 57 -2.39 -10.36 -3.19
C ARG A 57 -3.07 -11.04 -4.36
N ASP A 58 -3.88 -12.06 -4.07
CA ASP A 58 -4.56 -12.84 -5.10
C ASP A 58 -5.54 -11.99 -5.90
N TYR A 59 -6.30 -11.13 -5.21
CA TYR A 59 -7.19 -10.16 -5.85
C TYR A 59 -6.44 -9.23 -6.82
N TYR A 60 -5.34 -8.60 -6.38
CA TYR A 60 -4.60 -7.67 -7.25
C TYR A 60 -3.86 -8.40 -8.38
N LEU A 61 -3.40 -9.63 -8.15
CA LEU A 61 -2.81 -10.46 -9.21
C LEU A 61 -3.83 -10.88 -10.25
N GLU A 62 -5.05 -11.22 -9.83
CA GLU A 62 -6.15 -11.52 -10.74
C GLU A 62 -6.51 -10.30 -11.58
N LEU A 63 -6.67 -9.12 -10.96
CA LEU A 63 -6.87 -7.87 -11.70
C LEU A 63 -5.77 -7.60 -12.71
N ALA A 64 -4.51 -7.78 -12.32
CA ALA A 64 -3.37 -7.59 -13.20
C ALA A 64 -3.39 -8.56 -14.40
N ARG A 65 -3.80 -9.81 -14.18
CA ARG A 65 -3.95 -10.80 -15.26
C ARG A 65 -5.10 -10.44 -16.19
N ILE A 66 -6.23 -9.98 -15.65
CA ILE A 66 -7.36 -9.48 -16.44
C ILE A 66 -6.91 -8.30 -17.31
N ASP A 67 -6.18 -7.35 -16.74
CA ASP A 67 -5.67 -6.17 -17.46
C ASP A 67 -4.70 -6.56 -18.59
N ALA A 68 -3.73 -7.43 -18.30
CA ALA A 68 -2.77 -7.92 -19.30
C ALA A 68 -3.46 -8.68 -20.45
N ASN A 69 -4.41 -9.55 -20.11
CA ASN A 69 -5.21 -10.27 -21.09
C ASN A 69 -6.03 -9.30 -21.95
N ALA A 70 -6.62 -8.28 -21.35
CA ALA A 70 -7.43 -7.29 -22.06
C ALA A 70 -6.65 -6.48 -23.10
N ARG A 71 -5.36 -6.30 -22.87
CA ARG A 71 -4.40 -5.65 -23.78
C ARG A 71 -3.74 -6.63 -24.76
N ALA A 72 -3.99 -7.94 -24.56
CA ALA A 72 -3.36 -9.05 -25.27
C ALA A 72 -1.83 -8.97 -25.27
N ILE A 73 -1.25 -8.79 -24.07
CA ILE A 73 0.18 -8.85 -23.83
C ILE A 73 0.51 -9.94 -22.80
N PRO A 74 1.71 -10.54 -22.83
CA PRO A 74 2.17 -11.44 -21.79
C PRO A 74 2.17 -10.78 -20.41
N PHE A 75 1.77 -11.53 -19.38
CA PHE A 75 1.72 -11.01 -18.00
C PHE A 75 3.08 -10.52 -17.47
N ARG A 76 4.18 -11.11 -17.94
CA ARG A 76 5.53 -10.66 -17.60
C ARG A 76 5.83 -9.29 -18.18
N GLU A 77 5.55 -9.09 -19.46
CA GLU A 77 5.72 -7.81 -20.17
C GLU A 77 4.86 -6.72 -19.50
N TRP A 78 3.61 -7.04 -19.17
CA TRP A 78 2.74 -6.16 -18.38
C TRP A 78 3.41 -5.71 -17.08
N GLY A 79 3.98 -6.66 -16.32
CA GLY A 79 4.63 -6.36 -15.05
C GLY A 79 5.88 -5.49 -15.19
N GLU A 80 6.71 -5.77 -16.19
CA GLU A 80 7.92 -5.00 -16.50
C GLU A 80 7.55 -3.55 -16.89
N THR A 81 6.62 -3.36 -17.84
CA THR A 81 6.14 -2.05 -18.25
C THR A 81 5.54 -1.25 -17.09
N VAL A 82 4.67 -1.85 -16.28
CA VAL A 82 4.02 -1.14 -15.17
C VAL A 82 5.02 -0.67 -14.10
N VAL A 83 6.08 -1.45 -13.87
CA VAL A 83 7.11 -1.11 -12.87
C VAL A 83 8.03 -0.01 -13.41
N GLU A 84 8.52 -0.17 -14.63
CA GLU A 84 9.59 0.67 -15.19
C GLU A 84 9.06 1.97 -15.80
N GLU A 85 7.90 1.92 -16.44
CA GLU A 85 7.35 3.02 -17.24
C GLU A 85 6.02 3.55 -16.69
N GLY A 86 5.27 2.69 -15.99
CA GLY A 86 3.97 3.03 -15.39
C GLY A 86 2.78 2.45 -16.14
N ILE A 87 1.58 2.68 -15.61
CA ILE A 87 0.33 2.15 -16.18
C ILE A 87 0.00 2.82 -17.51
N GLU A 88 0.40 4.07 -17.66
CA GLU A 88 0.16 4.93 -18.81
C GLU A 88 0.94 4.48 -20.06
N ALA A 89 2.01 3.72 -19.87
CA ALA A 89 2.81 3.13 -20.94
C ALA A 89 2.23 1.82 -21.49
N LEU A 90 1.20 1.26 -20.83
CA LEU A 90 0.57 0.04 -21.30
C LEU A 90 -0.20 0.29 -22.62
N PRO A 91 -0.13 -0.65 -23.58
CA PRO A 91 -0.85 -0.53 -24.86
C PRO A 91 -2.36 -0.50 -24.65
N GLU A 92 -3.09 0.11 -25.58
CA GLU A 92 -4.56 0.20 -25.50
C GLU A 92 -5.24 -1.17 -25.34
N TYR A 93 -6.42 -1.16 -24.73
CA TYR A 93 -7.24 -2.35 -24.58
C TYR A 93 -7.70 -2.87 -25.94
N LYS A 94 -7.49 -4.16 -26.20
CA LYS A 94 -7.97 -4.85 -27.41
C LYS A 94 -9.31 -5.54 -27.21
N GLN A 95 -9.72 -5.71 -25.95
CA GLN A 95 -11.02 -6.25 -25.57
C GLN A 95 -11.56 -5.52 -24.34
N GLU A 96 -12.89 -5.51 -24.24
CA GLU A 96 -13.60 -4.95 -23.09
C GLU A 96 -13.35 -5.80 -21.84
N ILE A 97 -13.15 -5.14 -20.70
CA ILE A 97 -13.00 -5.80 -19.41
C ILE A 97 -14.37 -5.98 -18.77
N LYS A 98 -14.73 -7.24 -18.51
CA LYS A 98 -15.97 -7.64 -17.85
C LYS A 98 -15.64 -8.32 -16.53
N ASP A 99 -16.63 -8.35 -15.64
CA ASP A 99 -16.59 -9.15 -14.41
C ASP A 99 -15.40 -8.85 -13.48
N ILE A 100 -15.08 -7.56 -13.31
CA ILE A 100 -14.05 -7.11 -12.38
C ILE A 100 -14.45 -7.54 -10.95
N PRO A 101 -13.61 -8.30 -10.23
CA PRO A 101 -13.88 -8.70 -8.86
C PRO A 101 -14.15 -7.49 -7.94
N LEU A 102 -14.91 -7.71 -6.88
CA LEU A 102 -15.29 -6.63 -5.97
C LEU A 102 -14.08 -6.08 -5.23
N ASN A 103 -13.92 -4.76 -5.26
CA ASN A 103 -12.81 -4.08 -4.63
C ASN A 103 -12.81 -4.21 -3.09
N PRO A 104 -11.73 -4.73 -2.48
CA PRO A 104 -11.63 -4.88 -1.03
C PRO A 104 -11.59 -3.56 -0.25
N LEU A 105 -11.30 -2.42 -0.90
CA LEU A 105 -11.38 -1.08 -0.27
C LEU A 105 -12.71 -0.36 -0.50
N ARG A 106 -13.70 -0.98 -1.15
CA ARG A 106 -14.97 -0.30 -1.56
C ARG A 106 -15.66 0.38 -0.39
N ASP A 107 -15.72 -0.29 0.76
CA ASP A 107 -16.51 0.16 1.91
C ASP A 107 -15.67 0.95 2.93
N VAL A 108 -14.40 1.22 2.60
CA VAL A 108 -13.51 2.04 3.44
C VAL A 108 -13.65 3.49 3.03
N ALA A 109 -14.55 4.25 3.66
CA ALA A 109 -14.62 5.70 3.43
C ALA A 109 -13.39 6.41 4.03
N LEU A 110 -13.17 7.69 3.75
CA LEU A 110 -12.31 8.54 4.59
C LEU A 110 -13.18 9.39 5.52
N SER A 111 -12.60 9.87 6.62
CA SER A 111 -13.32 10.77 7.52
C SER A 111 -13.51 12.14 6.86
N PRO A 112 -14.66 12.81 7.01
CA PRO A 112 -14.88 14.14 6.41
C PRO A 112 -13.96 15.22 6.99
N ASP A 113 -13.44 15.01 8.20
CA ASP A 113 -12.47 15.87 8.89
C ASP A 113 -11.02 15.41 8.70
N ALA A 114 -10.76 14.56 7.70
CA ALA A 114 -9.42 14.05 7.46
C ALA A 114 -8.41 15.18 7.17
N ILE A 115 -7.26 15.09 7.82
CA ILE A 115 -6.17 16.04 7.68
C ILE A 115 -5.11 15.50 6.72
N ARG A 116 -4.38 16.43 6.08
CA ARG A 116 -3.29 16.11 5.16
C ARG A 116 -1.98 15.88 5.92
N LYS A 117 -1.29 14.77 5.63
CA LYS A 117 0.02 14.43 6.19
C LYS A 117 1.05 14.18 5.09
N GLY A 118 2.17 14.91 5.12
CA GLY A 118 3.23 14.82 4.11
C GLY A 118 4.12 13.60 4.32
N ILE A 119 4.47 12.91 3.23
CA ILE A 119 5.30 11.69 3.27
C ILE A 119 6.30 11.59 2.10
N ASN A 120 6.10 12.35 1.03
CA ASN A 120 6.91 12.42 -0.21
C ASN A 120 6.91 11.16 -1.07
N TYR A 121 7.22 10.00 -0.50
CA TYR A 121 7.22 8.70 -1.20
C TYR A 121 7.08 7.53 -0.22
N ILE A 122 6.68 6.38 -0.75
CA ILE A 122 6.80 5.07 -0.08
C ILE A 122 7.72 4.15 -0.92
N ALA A 123 8.31 3.14 -0.29
CA ALA A 123 9.24 2.23 -0.96
C ALA A 123 8.65 0.81 -1.07
N LEU A 124 8.50 0.29 -2.28
CA LEU A 124 7.86 -1.01 -2.54
C LEU A 124 8.74 -1.89 -3.41
N GLY A 125 8.73 -3.20 -3.18
CA GLY A 125 9.31 -4.13 -4.14
C GLY A 125 8.51 -4.12 -5.45
N ARG A 126 9.13 -4.51 -6.56
CA ARG A 126 8.56 -4.43 -7.92
C ARG A 126 7.14 -4.95 -8.05
N GLN A 127 6.88 -6.17 -7.56
CA GLN A 127 5.53 -6.74 -7.64
C GLN A 127 4.53 -5.89 -6.83
N ASN A 128 4.85 -5.51 -5.60
CA ASN A 128 3.96 -4.66 -4.80
C ASN A 128 3.73 -3.29 -5.45
N LEU A 129 4.74 -2.73 -6.12
CA LEU A 129 4.56 -1.50 -6.91
C LEU A 129 3.56 -1.71 -8.04
N ALA A 130 3.69 -2.79 -8.82
CA ALA A 130 2.76 -3.11 -9.90
C ALA A 130 1.33 -3.34 -9.38
N LEU A 131 1.20 -4.08 -8.26
CA LEU A 131 -0.08 -4.35 -7.62
C LEU A 131 -0.72 -3.06 -7.06
N LEU A 132 0.07 -2.14 -6.52
CA LEU A 132 -0.43 -0.83 -6.08
C LEU A 132 -0.97 -0.03 -7.28
N ARG A 133 -0.21 0.04 -8.37
CA ARG A 133 -0.60 0.81 -9.56
C ARG A 133 -1.87 0.27 -10.22
N VAL A 134 -1.99 -1.05 -10.38
CA VAL A 134 -3.22 -1.65 -10.91
C VAL A 134 -4.39 -1.48 -9.93
N GLY A 135 -4.15 -1.57 -8.62
CA GLY A 135 -5.16 -1.31 -7.60
C GLY A 135 -5.74 0.11 -7.74
N ILE A 136 -4.88 1.12 -7.88
CA ILE A 136 -5.29 2.51 -8.09
C ILE A 136 -6.11 2.68 -9.37
N LEU A 137 -5.64 2.10 -10.49
CA LEU A 137 -6.34 2.18 -11.79
C LEU A 137 -7.79 1.68 -11.70
N TYR A 138 -7.97 0.49 -11.13
CA TYR A 138 -9.29 -0.18 -11.09
C TYR A 138 -10.21 0.33 -9.99
N ASP A 139 -9.63 0.86 -8.92
CA ASP A 139 -10.40 1.52 -7.87
C ASP A 139 -11.02 2.85 -8.36
N ARG A 140 -10.45 3.46 -9.43
CA ARG A 140 -10.84 4.77 -9.99
C ARG A 140 -10.67 5.92 -9.00
N ASP A 141 -9.79 5.75 -8.04
CA ASP A 141 -9.32 6.79 -7.13
C ASP A 141 -7.92 7.25 -7.55
N ASN A 142 -7.47 8.37 -7.01
CA ASN A 142 -6.08 8.78 -7.15
C ASN A 142 -5.20 8.03 -6.13
N ALA A 143 -3.88 8.06 -6.35
CA ALA A 143 -2.91 7.41 -5.47
C ALA A 143 -3.04 7.84 -3.99
N ILE A 144 -3.42 9.10 -3.75
CA ILE A 144 -3.54 9.68 -2.42
C ILE A 144 -4.75 9.09 -1.71
N GLY A 145 -5.93 9.11 -2.33
CA GLY A 145 -7.16 8.55 -1.77
C GLY A 145 -7.04 7.05 -1.51
N PHE A 146 -6.45 6.32 -2.45
CA PHE A 146 -6.24 4.88 -2.34
C PHE A 146 -5.33 4.52 -1.15
N VAL A 147 -4.15 5.16 -1.04
CA VAL A 147 -3.24 4.91 0.09
C VAL A 147 -3.86 5.37 1.41
N SER A 148 -4.61 6.48 1.43
CA SER A 148 -5.30 6.96 2.63
C SER A 148 -6.30 5.94 3.17
N ARG A 149 -7.06 5.29 2.28
CA ARG A 149 -8.00 4.23 2.66
C ARG A 149 -7.29 2.98 3.16
N ILE A 150 -6.15 2.62 2.56
CA ILE A 150 -5.30 1.54 3.09
C ILE A 150 -4.86 1.84 4.53
N VAL A 151 -4.37 3.06 4.80
CA VAL A 151 -3.92 3.45 6.14
C VAL A 151 -5.07 3.37 7.14
N ARG A 152 -6.25 3.89 6.80
CA ARG A 152 -7.44 3.80 7.64
C ARG A 152 -7.83 2.34 7.91
N GLU A 153 -7.94 1.51 6.87
CA GLU A 153 -8.28 0.08 7.03
C GLU A 153 -7.31 -0.60 7.96
N HIS A 154 -6.01 -0.39 7.73
CA HIS A 154 -4.97 -1.04 8.49
C HIS A 154 -5.06 -0.68 9.97
N LEU A 155 -5.22 0.61 10.30
CA LEU A 155 -5.36 1.05 11.69
C LEU A 155 -6.65 0.52 12.31
N ALA A 156 -7.79 0.63 11.63
CA ALA A 156 -9.07 0.13 12.12
C ALA A 156 -9.03 -1.38 12.46
N ARG A 157 -8.33 -2.17 11.64
CA ARG A 157 -8.22 -3.62 11.85
C ARG A 157 -7.22 -4.01 12.95
N ASN A 158 -6.12 -3.26 13.07
CA ASN A 158 -4.95 -3.68 13.82
C ASN A 158 -4.72 -2.94 15.14
N TRP A 159 -5.29 -1.74 15.32
CA TRP A 159 -4.97 -0.90 16.46
C TRP A 159 -5.14 -1.63 17.79
N ASP A 160 -6.36 -2.07 18.10
CA ASP A 160 -6.68 -2.71 19.38
C ASP A 160 -5.99 -4.07 19.55
N LYS A 161 -5.63 -4.73 18.44
CA LYS A 161 -5.08 -6.09 18.46
C LYS A 161 -3.56 -6.13 18.56
N LEU A 162 -2.88 -5.17 17.93
CA LEU A 162 -1.43 -5.21 17.75
C LEU A 162 -0.73 -4.00 18.35
N TYR A 163 -1.31 -2.81 18.30
CA TYR A 163 -0.59 -1.56 18.59
C TYR A 163 -0.93 -0.97 19.96
N ALA A 164 -2.21 -0.98 20.35
CA ALA A 164 -2.68 -0.36 21.58
C ALA A 164 -1.91 -0.87 22.82
N HIS A 165 -1.79 -2.19 22.97
CA HIS A 165 -1.08 -2.80 24.10
C HIS A 165 0.42 -2.49 24.13
N GLN A 166 1.07 -2.32 22.97
CA GLN A 166 2.48 -1.91 22.93
C GLN A 166 2.63 -0.47 23.41
N VAL A 167 1.74 0.42 22.97
CA VAL A 167 1.72 1.82 23.42
C VAL A 167 1.39 1.92 24.91
N GLU A 168 0.42 1.16 25.41
CA GLU A 168 0.06 1.11 26.84
C GLU A 168 1.20 0.60 27.71
N ALA A 169 2.02 -0.33 27.19
CA ALA A 169 3.18 -0.86 27.88
C ALA A 169 4.36 0.12 27.99
N GLU A 170 4.35 1.26 27.30
CA GLU A 170 5.36 2.31 27.52
C GLU A 170 5.10 3.12 28.81
N ASP A 171 3.89 3.03 29.35
CA ASP A 171 3.56 3.66 30.63
C ASP A 171 3.86 2.70 31.79
N PHE A 172 4.86 3.05 32.61
CA PHE A 172 5.28 2.28 33.77
C PHE A 172 4.14 2.03 34.78
N GLU A 173 3.12 2.89 34.83
CA GLU A 173 1.97 2.70 35.72
C GLU A 173 1.08 1.52 35.30
N ASN A 174 1.21 1.07 34.05
CA ASN A 174 0.49 -0.09 33.51
C ASN A 174 1.23 -1.41 33.75
N TRP A 175 2.42 -1.41 34.35
CA TRP A 175 3.22 -2.61 34.62
C TRP A 175 2.78 -3.26 35.94
N LYS A 176 1.55 -3.79 35.99
CA LYS A 176 0.96 -4.45 37.16
C LYS A 176 0.89 -5.96 37.01
#